data_AF-A0A7H4M7E7-F1
#
_entry.id   AF-A0A7H4M7E7-F1
#
_cell.length_a   1.000
_cell.length_b   1.000
_cell.length_c   1.000
_cell.angle_alpha   90.00
_cell.angle_beta   90.00
_cell.angle_gamma   90.00
#
_symmetry.space_group_name_H-M   'P 1'
#
loop_
_entity.id
_entity.type
_entity.pdbx_description
1 polymer ?
#
loop_
_entity_poly.entity_id
_entity_poly.type
_entity_poly.pdbx_seq_one_letter_code
_entity_poly.pdbx_strand_id
1 'polypeptide(L)'
;MGDNHFIASLQNEVMYAKDKSYNFNLYNNNWIIGKRIVFNFEIVDSVLPENFKFIFRNVMATFAQNYSASYAKKMFWSAYNFFRRNKRYQWEEITQSDLKNYYSLTYNENYTYVESIKYFFIKWYELGFLGIKHPTYVFSPFMENKKEKCWQSR
;
A
#
# COMPACT_ATOMS: atom_id res chain seq x y z
N MET A 1 -5.93 -29.86 -18.80
CA MET A 1 -6.98 -28.96 -19.29
C MET A 1 -8.03 -28.80 -18.19
N GLY A 2 -7.74 -28.00 -17.16
CA GLY A 2 -8.66 -27.79 -16.03
C GLY A 2 -8.62 -26.39 -15.41
N ASP A 3 -7.65 -25.55 -15.80
CA ASP A 3 -7.29 -24.37 -15.00
C ASP A 3 -7.85 -23.05 -15.55
N ASN A 4 -8.22 -23.03 -16.84
CA ASN A 4 -8.66 -21.80 -17.49
C ASN A 4 -10.05 -21.32 -17.03
N HIS A 5 -10.97 -22.24 -16.70
CA HIS A 5 -12.30 -21.87 -16.22
C HIS A 5 -12.28 -21.35 -14.77
N PHE A 6 -11.36 -21.84 -13.93
CA PHE A 6 -11.21 -21.39 -12.55
C PHE A 6 -10.49 -20.04 -12.46
N ILE A 7 -9.44 -19.83 -13.26
CA ILE A 7 -8.77 -18.52 -13.35
C ILE A 7 -9.73 -17.46 -13.93
N ALA A 8 -10.52 -17.82 -14.94
CA ALA A 8 -11.53 -16.91 -15.51
C ALA A 8 -12.66 -16.58 -14.52
N SER A 9 -13.05 -17.50 -13.62
CA SER A 9 -14.08 -17.20 -12.61
C SER A 9 -13.57 -16.24 -11.53
N LEU A 10 -12.32 -16.39 -11.09
CA LEU A 10 -11.66 -15.43 -10.17
C LEU A 10 -11.51 -14.03 -10.78
N GLN A 11 -11.23 -13.95 -12.09
CA GLN A 11 -11.17 -12.68 -12.82
C GLN A 11 -12.51 -11.97 -12.93
N ASN A 12 -13.62 -12.61 -12.57
CA ASN A 12 -14.96 -12.02 -12.56
C ASN A 12 -15.49 -11.72 -11.15
N GLU A 13 -14.69 -11.94 -10.11
CA GLU A 13 -15.12 -11.64 -8.74
C GLU A 13 -15.27 -10.12 -8.54
N VAL A 14 -16.49 -9.70 -8.24
CA VAL A 14 -16.83 -8.29 -7.99
C VAL A 14 -16.75 -8.03 -6.49
N MET A 15 -15.84 -7.16 -6.10
CA MET A 15 -15.69 -6.65 -4.74
C MET A 15 -16.38 -5.28 -4.64
N TYR A 16 -16.90 -4.96 -3.45
CA TYR A 16 -17.53 -3.66 -3.19
C TYR A 16 -16.60 -2.77 -2.38
N ALA A 17 -16.52 -1.49 -2.72
CA ALA A 17 -15.91 -0.52 -1.81
C ALA A 17 -16.78 -0.36 -0.55
N LYS A 18 -16.25 0.34 0.46
CA LYS A 18 -17.01 0.66 1.68
C LYS A 18 -18.34 1.33 1.37
N ASP A 19 -18.30 2.29 0.44
CA ASP A 19 -19.51 2.79 -0.20
C ASP A 19 -19.93 1.79 -1.27
N LYS A 20 -20.97 1.00 -0.95
CA LYS A 20 -21.45 -0.11 -1.75
C LYS A 20 -22.01 0.31 -3.12
N SER A 21 -22.17 1.61 -3.37
CA SER A 21 -22.47 2.12 -4.71
C SER A 21 -21.30 2.01 -5.68
N TYR A 22 -20.10 1.67 -5.20
CA TYR A 22 -18.91 1.44 -6.00
C TYR A 22 -18.43 0.00 -5.87
N ASN A 23 -17.99 -0.57 -6.98
CA ASN A 23 -17.41 -1.90 -7.04
C ASN A 23 -16.14 -1.91 -7.88
N PHE A 24 -15.33 -2.93 -7.68
CA PHE A 24 -14.07 -3.12 -8.38
C PHE A 24 -13.77 -4.61 -8.47
N ASN A 25 -12.81 -4.95 -9.33
CA ASN A 25 -12.32 -6.30 -9.50
C ASN A 25 -10.83 -6.33 -9.20
N LEU A 26 -10.38 -7.27 -8.38
CA LEU A 26 -9.01 -7.35 -7.89
C LEU A 26 -7.95 -7.32 -9.02
N TYR A 27 -8.27 -7.91 -10.17
CA TYR A 27 -7.37 -8.08 -11.30
C TYR A 27 -7.43 -6.92 -12.31
N ASN A 28 -8.46 -6.07 -12.24
CA ASN A 28 -8.55 -4.88 -13.08
C ASN A 28 -7.51 -3.83 -12.68
N ASN A 29 -6.95 -3.11 -13.65
CA ASN A 29 -5.99 -2.04 -13.39
C ASN A 29 -6.62 -0.76 -12.84
N ASN A 30 -7.92 -0.56 -13.06
CA ASN A 30 -8.62 0.64 -12.65
C ASN A 30 -9.74 0.28 -11.69
N TRP A 31 -9.63 0.73 -10.43
CA TRP A 31 -10.69 0.55 -9.42
C TRP A 31 -11.34 1.89 -9.12
N ILE A 32 -12.64 1.99 -9.35
CA ILE A 32 -13.42 3.16 -8.94
C ILE A 32 -13.94 2.88 -7.53
N ILE A 33 -13.46 3.61 -6.54
CA ILE A 33 -13.83 3.40 -5.13
C ILE A 33 -14.57 4.59 -4.52
N GLY A 34 -14.86 5.61 -5.32
CA GLY A 34 -15.62 6.80 -4.94
C GLY A 34 -15.74 7.80 -6.09
N LYS A 35 -16.61 8.80 -5.94
CA LYS A 35 -17.04 9.76 -6.99
C LYS A 35 -15.92 10.39 -7.84
N ARG A 36 -14.70 10.50 -7.29
CA ARG A 36 -13.51 11.05 -7.98
C ARG A 36 -12.22 10.34 -7.58
N ILE A 37 -12.32 9.08 -7.15
CA ILE A 37 -11.16 8.33 -6.66
C ILE A 37 -11.07 7.04 -7.46
N VAL A 38 -10.03 6.99 -8.28
CA VAL A 38 -9.66 5.83 -9.08
C VAL A 38 -8.27 5.39 -8.68
N PHE A 39 -8.08 4.10 -8.43
CA PHE A 39 -6.76 3.50 -8.30
C PHE A 39 -6.34 2.99 -9.66
N ASN A 40 -5.23 3.52 -10.18
CA ASN A 40 -4.60 3.05 -11.41
C ASN A 40 -3.35 2.23 -11.03
N PHE A 41 -3.49 0.91 -11.08
CA PHE A 41 -2.41 -0.02 -10.73
C PHE A 41 -1.31 -0.10 -11.80
N GLU A 42 -1.50 0.36 -13.04
CA GLU A 42 -0.41 0.40 -14.04
C GLU A 42 0.75 1.27 -13.56
N ILE A 43 0.42 2.39 -12.89
CA ILE A 43 1.42 3.29 -12.32
C ILE A 43 2.20 2.58 -11.20
N VAL A 44 1.52 1.79 -10.38
CA VAL A 44 2.17 1.05 -9.28
C VAL A 44 3.00 -0.11 -9.82
N ASP A 45 2.46 -0.85 -10.78
CA ASP A 45 3.10 -2.01 -11.40
C ASP A 45 4.42 -1.62 -12.11
N SER A 46 4.59 -0.34 -12.49
CA SER A 46 5.85 0.20 -13.06
C SER A 46 7.01 0.37 -12.05
N VAL A 47 6.71 0.36 -10.74
CA VAL A 47 7.69 0.52 -9.66
C VAL A 47 7.70 -0.67 -8.70
N LEU A 48 6.68 -1.52 -8.75
CA LEU A 48 6.47 -2.62 -7.84
C LEU A 48 7.02 -3.94 -8.43
N PRO A 49 7.75 -4.73 -7.65
CA PRO A 49 8.21 -6.06 -8.05
C PRO A 49 7.04 -7.00 -8.33
N GLU A 50 7.22 -7.93 -9.28
CA GLU A 50 6.16 -8.85 -9.73
C GLU A 50 5.53 -9.63 -8.57
N ASN A 51 6.35 -10.17 -7.67
CA ASN A 51 5.91 -10.94 -6.51
C ASN A 51 5.10 -10.12 -5.50
N PHE A 52 5.20 -8.79 -5.53
CA PHE A 52 4.49 -7.89 -4.62
C PHE A 52 3.20 -7.33 -5.22
N LYS A 53 2.97 -7.41 -6.53
CA LYS A 53 1.77 -6.84 -7.19
C LYS A 53 0.47 -7.43 -6.66
N PHE A 54 0.40 -8.75 -6.58
CA PHE A 54 -0.77 -9.44 -6.03
C PHE A 54 -1.03 -9.03 -4.58
N ILE A 55 0.04 -8.97 -3.77
CA ILE A 55 -0.06 -8.62 -2.36
C ILE A 55 -0.55 -7.19 -2.18
N PHE A 56 0.05 -6.24 -2.91
CA PHE A 56 -0.33 -4.83 -2.87
C PHE A 56 -1.82 -4.64 -3.20
N ARG A 57 -2.32 -5.31 -4.24
CA ARG A 57 -3.74 -5.27 -4.62
C ARG A 57 -4.63 -5.80 -3.49
N ASN A 58 -4.30 -6.93 -2.87
CA ASN A 58 -5.09 -7.48 -1.75
C ASN A 58 -5.12 -6.55 -0.52
N VAL A 59 -3.98 -5.95 -0.18
CA VAL A 59 -3.92 -4.95 0.90
C VAL A 59 -4.80 -3.75 0.56
N MET A 60 -4.72 -3.25 -0.68
CA MET A 60 -5.56 -2.15 -1.15
C MET A 60 -7.05 -2.49 -1.21
N ALA A 61 -7.41 -3.74 -1.53
CA ALA A 61 -8.79 -4.21 -1.50
C ALA A 61 -9.34 -4.11 -0.08
N THR A 62 -8.56 -4.52 0.91
CA THR A 62 -8.95 -4.41 2.33
C THR A 62 -9.18 -2.95 2.74
N PHE A 63 -8.32 -2.03 2.29
CA PHE A 63 -8.53 -0.60 2.54
C PHE A 63 -9.78 -0.06 1.84
N ALA A 64 -10.00 -0.43 0.58
CA ALA A 64 -11.15 0.00 -0.21
C ALA A 64 -12.48 -0.50 0.38
N GLN A 65 -12.51 -1.73 0.90
CA GLN A 65 -13.71 -2.35 1.48
C GLN A 65 -14.08 -1.80 2.86
N ASN A 66 -13.08 -1.46 3.70
CA ASN A 66 -13.31 -1.20 5.12
C ASN A 66 -13.20 0.29 5.50
N TYR A 67 -12.54 1.11 4.70
CA TYR A 67 -12.23 2.50 5.01
C TYR A 67 -12.82 3.47 3.99
N SER A 68 -12.83 4.77 4.32
CA SER A 68 -13.31 5.79 3.38
C SER A 68 -12.41 5.84 2.15
N ALA A 69 -12.99 6.21 0.99
CA ALA A 69 -12.25 6.28 -0.26
C ALA A 69 -11.03 7.22 -0.19
N SER A 70 -11.16 8.34 0.54
CA SER A 70 -10.05 9.27 0.78
C SER A 70 -8.93 8.65 1.62
N TYR A 71 -9.27 7.82 2.61
CA TYR A 71 -8.27 7.12 3.43
C TYR A 71 -7.56 6.03 2.63
N ALA A 72 -8.30 5.23 1.85
CA ALA A 72 -7.72 4.25 0.94
C ALA A 72 -6.81 4.93 -0.10
N LYS A 73 -7.22 6.07 -0.68
CA LYS A 73 -6.37 6.89 -1.58
C LYS A 73 -5.06 7.30 -0.92
N LYS A 74 -5.10 7.69 0.35
CA LYS A 74 -3.89 8.05 1.11
C LYS A 74 -2.92 6.86 1.20
N MET A 75 -3.43 5.66 1.47
CA MET A 75 -2.64 4.43 1.52
C MET A 75 -2.03 4.10 0.16
N PHE A 76 -2.83 4.16 -0.91
CA PHE A 76 -2.38 3.91 -2.28
C PHE A 76 -1.17 4.76 -2.66
N TRP A 77 -1.27 6.09 -2.48
CA TRP A 77 -0.20 7.01 -2.86
C TRP A 77 1.01 6.95 -1.93
N SER A 78 0.78 6.70 -0.65
CA SER A 78 1.86 6.49 0.32
C SER A 78 2.69 5.26 -0.03
N ALA A 79 2.04 4.13 -0.34
CA ALA A 79 2.71 2.89 -0.74
C ALA A 79 3.40 3.02 -2.10
N TYR A 80 2.75 3.62 -3.10
CA TYR A 80 3.40 3.95 -4.36
C TYR A 80 4.67 4.79 -4.17
N ASN A 81 4.61 5.84 -3.34
CA ASN A 81 5.76 6.70 -3.08
C ASN A 81 6.93 5.93 -2.45
N PHE A 82 6.63 5.04 -1.50
CA PHE A 82 7.63 4.15 -0.89
C PHE A 82 8.35 3.30 -1.92
N PHE A 83 7.61 2.56 -2.76
CA PHE A 83 8.20 1.67 -3.76
C PHE A 83 8.94 2.44 -4.86
N ARG A 84 8.42 3.60 -5.27
CA ARG A 84 9.10 4.48 -6.24
C ARG A 84 10.45 4.96 -5.72
N ARG A 85 10.53 5.37 -4.45
CA ARG A 85 11.78 5.87 -3.84
C ARG A 85 12.79 4.77 -3.53
N ASN A 86 12.33 3.56 -3.27
CA ASN A 86 13.17 2.40 -3.01
C ASN A 86 13.23 1.44 -4.21
N LYS A 87 13.00 1.92 -5.44
CA LYS A 87 12.87 1.04 -6.60
C LYS A 87 14.09 0.12 -6.74
N ARG A 88 13.83 -1.19 -6.76
CA ARG A 88 14.83 -2.26 -6.94
C ARG A 88 14.26 -3.31 -7.88
N TYR A 89 15.15 -4.04 -8.55
CA TYR A 89 14.78 -5.04 -9.55
C TYR A 89 14.08 -6.26 -8.92
N GLN A 90 14.48 -6.64 -7.70
CA GLN A 90 13.89 -7.75 -6.95
C GLN A 90 13.73 -7.35 -5.49
N TRP A 91 12.66 -7.85 -4.88
CA TRP A 91 12.42 -7.74 -3.45
C TRP A 91 12.03 -9.10 -2.92
N GLU A 92 12.76 -9.58 -1.93
CA GLU A 92 12.34 -10.74 -1.14
C GLU A 92 11.59 -10.28 0.11
N GLU A 93 12.05 -9.18 0.70
CA GLU A 93 11.50 -8.60 1.91
C GLU A 93 11.70 -7.09 1.96
N ILE A 94 10.80 -6.42 2.67
CA ILE A 94 10.93 -5.02 3.06
C ILE A 94 11.71 -4.99 4.37
N THR A 95 12.92 -4.42 4.33
CA THR A 95 13.82 -4.39 5.47
C THR A 95 13.64 -3.12 6.31
N GLN A 96 14.15 -3.16 7.55
CA GLN A 96 14.25 -1.96 8.39
C GLN A 96 15.09 -0.85 7.75
N SER A 97 16.10 -1.21 6.94
CA SER A 97 16.95 -0.26 6.23
C SER A 97 16.15 0.51 5.17
N ASP A 98 15.29 -0.17 4.41
CA ASP A 98 14.44 0.44 3.37
C ASP A 98 13.47 1.45 3.98
N LEU A 99 12.87 1.07 5.10
CA LEU A 99 12.06 1.95 5.92
C LEU A 99 12.87 3.16 6.36
N LYS A 100 14.01 2.96 7.06
CA LYS A 100 14.84 4.05 7.59
C LYS A 100 15.27 5.04 6.50
N ASN A 101 15.68 4.53 5.34
CA ASN A 101 16.05 5.35 4.19
C ASN A 101 14.85 6.17 3.70
N TYR A 102 13.70 5.54 3.50
CA TYR A 102 12.47 6.24 3.11
C TYR A 102 12.07 7.33 4.10
N TYR A 103 12.09 7.02 5.41
CA TYR A 103 11.81 7.98 6.49
C TYR A 103 12.79 9.15 6.44
N SER A 104 14.09 8.89 6.25
CA SER A 104 15.09 9.95 6.22
C SER A 104 14.85 10.96 5.08
N LEU A 105 14.45 10.47 3.91
CA LEU A 105 14.26 11.27 2.70
C LEU A 105 12.88 11.96 2.66
N THR A 106 11.84 11.30 3.14
CA THR A 106 10.45 11.71 2.86
C THR A 106 9.79 12.43 4.03
N TYR A 107 10.30 12.30 5.25
CA TYR A 107 9.65 12.84 6.45
C TYR A 107 9.42 14.35 6.39
N ASN A 108 10.44 15.11 5.98
CA ASN A 108 10.36 16.57 5.91
C ASN A 108 9.53 17.04 4.70
N GLU A 109 9.47 16.25 3.63
CA GLU A 109 8.73 16.59 2.41
C GLU A 109 7.23 16.28 2.55
N ASN A 110 6.90 15.13 3.13
CA ASN A 110 5.52 14.66 3.22
C ASN A 110 5.33 13.68 4.39
N TYR A 111 5.32 14.23 5.61
CA TYR A 111 5.02 13.51 6.85
C TYR A 111 3.74 12.66 6.76
N THR A 112 2.73 13.15 6.04
CA THR A 112 1.45 12.48 5.88
C THR A 112 1.56 11.13 5.17
N TYR A 113 2.42 11.02 4.15
CA TYR A 113 2.72 9.75 3.48
C TYR A 113 3.54 8.83 4.36
N VAL A 114 4.43 9.40 5.16
CA VAL A 114 5.32 8.68 6.04
C VAL A 114 4.58 8.03 7.21
N GLU A 115 3.56 8.67 7.77
CA GLU A 115 2.72 8.01 8.77
C GLU A 115 1.77 6.98 8.13
N SER A 116 1.26 7.25 6.93
CA SER A 116 0.33 6.33 6.27
C SER A 116 0.97 5.03 5.82
N ILE A 117 2.24 5.04 5.41
CA ILE A 117 2.89 3.81 4.94
C ILE A 117 2.97 2.77 6.05
N LYS A 118 3.01 3.22 7.32
CA LYS A 118 3.03 2.34 8.48
C LYS A 118 1.81 1.44 8.53
N TYR A 119 0.63 2.04 8.42
CA TYR A 119 -0.64 1.34 8.46
C TYR A 119 -0.80 0.40 7.28
N PHE A 120 -0.28 0.77 6.11
CA PHE A 120 -0.26 -0.11 4.94
C PHE A 120 0.55 -1.39 5.22
N PHE A 121 1.77 -1.27 5.76
CA PHE A 121 2.62 -2.41 6.06
C PHE A 121 2.15 -3.26 7.24
N ILE A 122 1.53 -2.64 8.25
CA ILE A 122 0.85 -3.39 9.30
C ILE A 122 -0.26 -4.24 8.69
N LYS A 123 -1.09 -3.67 7.82
CA LYS A 123 -2.17 -4.43 7.19
C LYS A 123 -1.66 -5.55 6.28
N TRP A 124 -0.59 -5.30 5.53
CA TRP A 124 0.10 -6.34 4.76
C TRP A 124 0.52 -7.52 5.63
N TYR A 125 1.17 -7.24 6.77
CA TYR A 125 1.58 -8.27 7.72
C TYR A 125 0.39 -9.02 8.34
N GLU A 126 -0.65 -8.29 8.77
CA GLU A 126 -1.86 -8.88 9.37
C GLU A 126 -2.60 -9.82 8.42
N LEU A 127 -2.52 -9.59 7.11
CA LEU A 127 -3.09 -10.48 6.09
C LEU A 127 -2.25 -11.74 5.86
N GLY A 128 -1.09 -11.88 6.53
CA GLY A 128 -0.24 -13.07 6.47
C GLY A 128 0.58 -13.19 5.18
N PHE A 129 0.69 -12.12 4.40
CA PHE A 129 1.49 -12.14 3.17
C PHE A 129 2.99 -12.06 3.46
N LEU A 130 3.78 -12.75 2.63
CA LEU A 130 5.24 -12.66 2.65
C LEU A 130 5.72 -11.24 2.31
N GLY A 131 6.98 -10.95 2.66
CA GLY A 131 7.63 -9.67 2.35
C GLY A 131 7.73 -8.70 3.52
N ILE A 132 7.09 -8.98 4.67
CA ILE A 132 7.28 -8.22 5.92
C ILE A 132 7.45 -9.21 7.07
N LYS A 133 8.65 -9.27 7.68
CA LYS A 133 8.94 -10.21 8.78
C LYS A 133 8.37 -9.79 10.13
N HIS A 134 8.38 -8.49 10.43
CA HIS A 134 7.84 -8.00 11.70
C HIS A 134 7.38 -6.54 11.60
N PRO A 135 6.17 -6.19 12.05
CA PRO A 135 5.66 -4.84 11.96
C PRO A 135 6.34 -3.87 12.94
N THR A 136 7.00 -4.33 14.01
CA THR A 136 7.64 -3.40 14.98
C THR A 136 8.74 -2.52 14.39
N TYR A 137 9.41 -2.92 13.31
CA TYR A 137 10.39 -2.05 12.64
C TYR A 137 9.72 -0.84 11.96
N VAL A 138 8.44 -0.94 11.64
CA VAL A 138 7.59 0.15 11.12
C VAL A 138 7.33 1.23 12.20
N PHE A 139 7.37 0.83 13.48
CA PHE A 139 7.17 1.70 14.65
C PHE A 139 8.47 2.19 15.28
N SER A 140 9.64 2.04 14.63
CA SER A 140 10.94 2.32 15.25
C SER A 140 10.98 3.70 15.95
N PRO A 141 11.53 3.78 17.18
CA PRO A 141 11.59 5.00 18.02
C PRO A 141 12.36 6.17 17.39
N PHE A 142 13.01 5.95 16.24
CA PHE A 142 13.56 7.03 15.40
C PHE A 142 12.51 8.10 15.04
N MET A 143 11.23 7.73 15.02
CA MET A 143 10.11 8.61 14.70
C MET A 143 9.65 9.49 15.87
N GLU A 144 9.89 9.09 17.13
CA GLU A 144 9.53 9.88 18.32
C GLU A 144 10.45 11.09 18.46
N ASN A 145 11.77 10.90 18.30
CA ASN A 145 12.75 11.98 18.39
C ASN A 145 12.62 13.08 17.31
N LYS A 146 12.05 12.77 16.13
CA LYS A 146 11.80 13.80 15.09
C LYS A 146 10.51 14.59 15.35
N LYS A 147 9.49 13.98 15.94
CA LYS A 147 8.26 14.69 16.33
C LYS A 147 8.57 15.82 17.31
N GLU A 148 9.40 15.55 18.32
CA GLU A 148 9.78 16.55 19.32
C GLU A 148 10.53 17.74 18.72
N LYS A 149 11.41 17.52 17.75
CA LYS A 149 12.17 18.61 17.10
C LYS A 149 11.31 19.53 16.23
N CYS A 150 10.28 19.02 15.57
CA CYS A 150 9.42 19.83 14.70
C CYS A 150 8.41 20.71 15.47
N TRP A 151 8.06 20.36 16.71
CA TRP A 151 7.19 21.19 17.55
C TRP A 151 7.91 22.34 18.27
N GLN A 152 9.24 22.27 18.38
CA GLN A 152 10.06 23.33 18.98
C GLN A 152 10.54 24.39 17.98
N SER A 153 10.18 24.28 16.70
CA SER A 153 10.60 25.22 15.63
C SER A 153 9.44 26.04 15.05
N ARG A 154 8.37 26.25 15.82
CA ARG A 154 7.26 27.15 15.47
C ARG A 154 7.17 28.31 16.43
#